data_AF-A0A820ETU4-F1
#
_entry.id   AF-A0A820ETU4-F1
#
_cell.length_a   1.000
_cell.length_b   1.000
_cell.length_c   1.000
_cell.angle_alpha   90.00
_cell.angle_beta   90.00
_cell.angle_gamma   90.00
#
_symmetry.space_group_name_H-M   'P 1'
#
loop_
_entity.id
_entity.type
_entity.pdbx_description
1 polymer ?
#
loop_
_entity_poly.entity_id
_entity_poly.type
_entity_poly.pdbx_seq_one_letter_code
_entity_poly.pdbx_strand_id
1 'polypeptide(L)'
;IPYEDVQLSATQLIQCAANVLTAVNGPLQQRTTILDLDYSRATTFPADYDTDLESAWSNPNLFADGNDFSWETIERNRNIYYQKQLANQIINQMNEIIALLSSSLNIHLNIGQQSIIDTSQVFMSLESKSIESLSNKLSQQMVNVQIQLPENLNLNLSNNSKISIRTMVTPLAPFGNTTTQSNINLSTCVSFSILGENENEISVQTDLNRPIEIIIPRDSNLIIPSMILQNVTSMNSTPHNQLFNFQYINITSTLPISVHLEIQPLNSSLAYLFIYKFDQVPQLNSSIKQIDGSQLFCPSGLTNESIYHYFLDNQQTFGHQSLIFGLRELNSTEMSDVCSNSSITYLPITNERFNFTSNYQLRIYTSGCYYIDNNNQWKSEGLIVGPLTNHNQTQCFSTHLTSFAGGFVVLPEPVNWSYVFAHADFNRNKTIYLTVICVSLMYIILTIYARYKDKKDLEKLGVTPLPDNHQSDEYVYEIIVFTG
;
A
#
# COMPACT_ATOMS: atom_id res chain seq x y z
N ILE A 1 11.85 -35.36 26.25
CA ILE A 1 11.65 -34.10 27.00
C ILE A 1 10.15 -34.00 27.28
N PRO A 2 9.71 -33.62 28.49
CA PRO A 2 8.31 -33.36 28.79
C PRO A 2 7.73 -32.28 27.88
N TYR A 3 6.44 -32.39 27.54
CA TYR A 3 5.76 -31.40 26.68
C TYR A 3 5.84 -29.98 27.26
N GLU A 4 5.70 -29.83 28.58
CA GLU A 4 5.75 -28.53 29.26
C GLU A 4 7.10 -27.82 29.06
N ASP A 5 8.21 -28.56 29.17
CA ASP A 5 9.55 -28.00 28.96
C ASP A 5 9.77 -27.59 27.50
N VAL A 6 9.24 -28.38 26.55
CA VAL A 6 9.29 -28.05 25.11
C VAL A 6 8.45 -26.81 24.82
N GLN A 7 7.23 -26.72 25.36
CA GLN A 7 6.34 -25.58 25.16
C GLN A 7 6.93 -24.29 25.76
N LEU A 8 7.50 -24.37 26.96
CA LEU A 8 8.16 -23.23 27.60
C LEU A 8 9.36 -22.75 26.77
N SER A 9 10.21 -23.68 26.34
CA SER A 9 11.40 -23.37 25.52
C SER A 9 10.99 -22.76 24.17
N ALA A 10 9.98 -23.34 23.51
CA ALA A 10 9.45 -22.83 22.24
C ALA A 10 8.91 -21.41 22.40
N THR A 11 8.13 -21.17 23.47
CA THR A 11 7.57 -19.84 23.76
C THR A 11 8.68 -18.79 23.94
N GLN A 12 9.73 -19.10 24.70
CA GLN A 12 10.83 -18.17 24.94
C GLN A 12 11.64 -17.88 23.67
N LEU A 13 11.94 -18.91 22.86
CA LEU A 13 12.68 -18.76 21.62
C LEU A 13 11.91 -17.96 20.56
N ILE A 14 10.62 -18.26 20.39
CA ILE A 14 9.75 -17.55 19.45
C ILE A 14 9.56 -16.09 19.88
N GLN A 15 9.38 -15.84 21.20
CA GLN A 15 9.33 -14.47 21.72
C GLN A 15 10.62 -13.69 21.46
N CYS A 16 11.79 -14.33 21.66
CA CYS A 16 13.07 -13.71 21.39
C CYS A 16 13.22 -13.36 19.91
N ALA A 17 12.95 -14.31 19.01
CA ALA A 17 13.04 -14.12 17.57
C ALA A 17 12.08 -13.02 17.08
N ALA A 18 10.84 -13.00 17.58
CA ALA A 18 9.86 -11.99 17.24
C ALA A 18 10.27 -10.58 17.72
N ASN A 19 10.83 -10.45 18.93
CA ASN A 19 11.37 -9.18 19.41
C ASN A 19 12.50 -8.65 18.52
N VAL A 20 13.42 -9.53 18.09
CA VAL A 20 14.52 -9.15 17.19
C VAL A 20 13.97 -8.70 15.84
N LEU A 21 12.99 -9.43 15.29
CA LEU A 21 12.35 -9.07 14.03
C LEU A 21 11.64 -7.72 14.11
N THR A 22 10.88 -7.46 15.17
CA THR A 22 10.21 -6.17 15.41
C THR A 22 11.23 -5.04 15.55
N ALA A 23 12.35 -5.26 16.23
CA ALA A 23 13.40 -4.26 16.39
C ALA A 23 14.04 -3.85 15.05
N VAL A 24 14.16 -4.78 14.09
CA VAL A 24 14.74 -4.49 12.76
C VAL A 24 13.70 -3.95 11.78
N ASN A 25 12.45 -4.45 11.81
CA ASN A 25 11.39 -3.97 10.91
C ASN A 25 10.79 -2.63 11.33
N GLY A 26 10.70 -2.35 12.63
CA GLY A 26 10.11 -1.13 13.16
C GLY A 26 10.71 0.16 12.57
N PRO A 27 12.04 0.30 12.51
CA PRO A 27 12.68 1.45 11.87
C PRO A 27 12.44 1.49 10.35
N LEU A 28 12.59 0.35 9.65
CA LEU A 28 12.34 0.25 8.19
C LEU A 28 10.91 0.68 7.80
N GLN A 29 9.94 0.48 8.68
CA GLN A 29 8.53 0.85 8.48
C GLN A 29 8.15 2.20 9.08
N GLN A 30 9.14 2.99 9.52
CA GLN A 30 8.94 4.31 10.14
C GLN A 30 8.06 4.28 11.40
N ARG A 31 7.98 3.11 12.07
CA ARG A 31 7.27 2.97 13.36
C ARG A 31 8.13 3.33 14.55
N THR A 32 9.45 3.43 14.36
CA THR A 32 10.39 3.87 15.41
C THR A 32 11.34 4.93 14.84
N THR A 33 11.62 5.95 15.64
CA THR A 33 12.42 7.13 15.26
C THR A 33 13.93 6.87 15.23
N ILE A 34 14.37 5.62 15.39
CA ILE A 34 15.77 5.27 15.62
C ILE A 34 16.64 5.65 14.40
N LEU A 35 16.14 5.53 13.17
CA LEU A 35 16.91 5.82 11.95
C LEU A 35 17.37 7.27 11.83
N ASP A 36 16.46 8.22 12.04
CA ASP A 36 16.79 9.64 11.88
C ASP A 36 17.68 10.15 13.03
N LEU A 37 17.52 9.55 14.21
CA LEU A 37 18.30 9.87 15.39
C LEU A 37 19.72 9.30 15.31
N ASP A 38 19.91 8.06 14.87
CA ASP A 38 21.26 7.48 14.72
C ASP A 38 22.02 8.13 13.56
N TYR A 39 21.33 8.48 12.46
CA TYR A 39 21.92 9.26 11.37
C TYR A 39 22.42 10.64 11.85
N SER A 40 21.59 11.36 12.62
CA SER A 40 21.99 12.66 13.16
C SER A 40 23.04 12.58 14.29
N ARG A 41 23.21 11.41 14.92
CA ARG A 41 24.17 11.18 16.01
C ARG A 41 25.48 10.54 15.56
N ALA A 42 25.52 9.90 14.40
CA ALA A 42 26.72 9.32 13.81
C ALA A 42 27.68 10.45 13.39
N THR A 43 28.60 10.81 14.28
CA THR A 43 29.60 11.87 14.07
C THR A 43 30.99 11.31 13.78
N THR A 44 31.17 10.00 13.91
CA THR A 44 32.46 9.31 13.76
C THR A 44 32.27 7.91 13.18
N PHE A 45 33.06 7.56 12.17
CA PHE A 45 33.16 6.18 11.71
C PHE A 45 33.74 5.28 12.82
N PRO A 46 33.14 4.10 13.09
CA PRO A 46 33.73 3.12 14.01
C PRO A 46 35.15 2.73 13.58
N ALA A 47 36.06 2.54 14.53
CA ALA A 47 37.44 2.15 14.23
C ALA A 47 37.57 0.74 13.62
N ASP A 48 36.56 -0.11 13.83
CA ASP A 48 36.47 -1.48 13.31
C ASP A 48 35.64 -1.55 12.00
N TYR A 49 35.66 -0.48 11.19
CA TYR A 49 34.93 -0.45 9.93
C TYR A 49 35.59 -1.42 8.93
N ASP A 50 34.88 -2.51 8.66
CA ASP A 50 35.32 -3.54 7.73
C ASP A 50 35.35 -2.96 6.30
N THR A 51 36.56 -2.84 5.75
CA THR A 51 36.81 -2.23 4.43
C THR A 51 36.57 -3.21 3.27
N ASP A 52 36.21 -4.47 3.56
CA ASP A 52 35.93 -5.47 2.53
C ASP A 52 34.54 -5.29 1.87
N LEU A 53 33.75 -4.30 2.29
CA LEU A 53 32.46 -3.92 1.68
C LEU A 53 32.58 -3.02 0.44
N GLU A 54 33.79 -2.59 0.07
CA GLU A 54 34.08 -1.67 -1.05
C GLU A 54 33.52 -2.15 -2.40
N SER A 55 33.43 -3.46 -2.63
CA SER A 55 32.88 -4.00 -3.89
C SER A 55 31.37 -3.69 -4.08
N ALA A 56 30.59 -3.71 -3.00
CA ALA A 56 29.16 -3.38 -3.04
C ALA A 56 28.91 -1.86 -2.95
N TRP A 57 29.78 -1.12 -2.24
CA TRP A 57 29.71 0.35 -2.13
C TRP A 57 30.00 1.07 -3.44
N SER A 58 30.74 0.43 -4.34
CA SER A 58 31.10 0.98 -5.65
C SER A 58 29.96 1.01 -6.68
N ASN A 59 28.81 0.39 -6.40
CA ASN A 59 27.66 0.40 -7.33
C ASN A 59 26.56 1.36 -6.86
N PRO A 60 26.61 2.66 -7.22
CA PRO A 60 25.61 3.65 -6.81
C PRO A 60 24.20 3.31 -7.32
N ASN A 61 24.05 2.45 -8.34
CA ASN A 61 22.74 2.00 -8.80
C ASN A 61 21.99 1.16 -7.75
N LEU A 62 22.67 0.59 -6.76
CA LEU A 62 22.03 -0.13 -5.66
C LEU A 62 21.33 0.83 -4.67
N PHE A 63 21.70 2.10 -4.68
CA PHE A 63 21.29 3.10 -3.70
C PHE A 63 20.57 4.31 -4.31
N ALA A 64 20.58 4.46 -5.63
CA ALA A 64 19.86 5.53 -6.32
C ALA A 64 18.34 5.32 -6.25
N ASP A 65 17.57 6.41 -6.16
CA ASP A 65 16.11 6.37 -6.27
C ASP A 65 15.69 6.83 -7.68
N GLY A 66 15.44 5.85 -8.56
CA GLY A 66 15.21 6.10 -9.97
C GLY A 66 16.41 6.74 -10.65
N ASN A 67 16.32 8.05 -10.95
CA ASN A 67 17.40 8.83 -11.57
C ASN A 67 18.11 9.77 -10.58
N ASP A 68 17.77 9.73 -9.29
CA ASP A 68 18.42 10.53 -8.26
C ASP A 68 19.64 9.80 -7.70
N PHE A 69 20.82 10.30 -8.08
CA PHE A 69 22.14 9.85 -7.64
C PHE A 69 22.80 10.85 -6.68
N SER A 70 22.03 11.73 -6.05
CA SER A 70 22.58 12.66 -5.05
C SER A 70 23.22 11.91 -3.87
N TRP A 71 24.29 12.49 -3.31
CA TRP A 71 24.99 11.91 -2.17
C TRP A 71 24.05 11.63 -0.98
N GLU A 72 23.12 12.56 -0.70
CA GLU A 72 22.11 12.41 0.37
C GLU A 72 21.21 11.18 0.14
N THR A 73 20.72 11.00 -1.10
CA THR A 73 19.87 9.85 -1.46
C THR A 73 20.64 8.54 -1.38
N ILE A 74 21.86 8.50 -1.93
CA ILE A 74 22.71 7.30 -1.91
C ILE A 74 23.05 6.88 -0.47
N GLU A 75 23.43 7.83 0.39
CA GLU A 75 23.80 7.52 1.78
C GLU A 75 22.61 7.08 2.63
N ARG A 76 21.47 7.75 2.48
CA ARG A 76 20.21 7.35 3.14
C ARG A 76 19.79 5.95 2.72
N ASN A 77 19.78 5.67 1.42
CA ASN A 77 19.33 4.39 0.87
C ASN A 77 20.32 3.25 1.16
N ARG A 78 21.60 3.55 1.41
CA ARG A 78 22.60 2.57 1.84
C ARG A 78 22.25 1.93 3.18
N ASN A 79 21.89 2.74 4.18
CA ASN A 79 21.47 2.24 5.48
C ASN A 79 20.22 1.37 5.37
N ILE A 80 19.24 1.82 4.59
CA ILE A 80 18.01 1.07 4.31
C ILE A 80 18.33 -0.27 3.64
N TYR A 81 19.25 -0.28 2.66
CA TYR A 81 19.66 -1.49 1.95
C TYR A 81 20.26 -2.55 2.89
N TYR A 82 21.22 -2.18 3.73
CA TYR A 82 21.84 -3.15 4.66
C TYR A 82 20.89 -3.62 5.75
N GLN A 83 20.05 -2.74 6.27
CA GLN A 83 19.01 -3.13 7.24
C GLN A 83 18.01 -4.09 6.61
N LYS A 84 17.64 -3.88 5.35
CA LYS A 84 16.79 -4.81 4.60
C LYS A 84 17.46 -6.18 4.43
N GLN A 85 18.76 -6.22 4.10
CA GLN A 85 19.50 -7.49 4.04
C GLN A 85 19.52 -8.21 5.39
N LEU A 86 19.81 -7.50 6.48
CA LEU A 86 19.81 -8.04 7.84
C LEU A 86 18.40 -8.53 8.24
N ALA A 87 17.36 -7.76 7.94
CA ALA A 87 15.97 -8.14 8.16
C ALA A 87 15.63 -9.46 7.47
N ASN A 88 16.03 -9.61 6.19
CA ASN A 88 15.80 -10.85 5.45
C ASN A 88 16.54 -12.05 6.05
N GLN A 89 17.78 -11.86 6.50
CA GLN A 89 18.55 -12.92 7.16
C GLN A 89 17.85 -13.37 8.44
N ILE A 90 17.39 -12.42 9.25
CA ILE A 90 16.66 -12.70 10.50
C ILE A 90 15.33 -13.40 10.20
N ILE A 91 14.59 -12.96 9.18
CA ILE A 91 13.33 -13.61 8.76
C ILE A 91 13.58 -15.08 8.39
N ASN A 92 14.63 -15.35 7.59
CA ASN A 92 14.94 -16.71 7.17
C ASN A 92 15.33 -17.60 8.36
N GLN A 93 16.19 -17.10 9.25
CA GLN A 93 16.55 -17.82 10.48
C GLN A 93 15.34 -18.05 11.40
N MET A 94 14.45 -17.06 11.50
CA MET A 94 13.22 -17.19 12.27
C MET A 94 12.31 -18.28 11.71
N ASN A 95 12.15 -18.35 10.38
CA ASN A 95 11.35 -19.39 9.72
C ASN A 95 11.92 -20.79 10.00
N GLU A 96 13.25 -20.95 9.98
CA GLU A 96 13.90 -22.22 10.35
C GLU A 96 13.66 -22.60 11.82
N ILE A 97 13.79 -21.64 12.74
CA ILE A 97 13.52 -21.86 14.18
C ILE A 97 12.05 -22.26 14.37
N ILE A 98 11.11 -21.56 13.74
CA ILE A 98 9.68 -21.87 13.83
C ILE A 98 9.39 -23.25 13.28
N ALA A 99 10.01 -23.66 12.16
CA ALA A 99 9.86 -25.00 11.61
C ALA A 99 10.34 -26.07 12.60
N LEU A 100 11.53 -25.92 13.18
CA LEU A 100 12.08 -26.86 14.16
C LEU A 100 11.23 -26.93 15.45
N LEU A 101 10.73 -25.79 15.93
CA LEU A 101 9.88 -25.74 17.12
C LEU A 101 8.49 -26.32 16.84
N SER A 102 7.92 -26.05 15.66
CA SER A 102 6.68 -26.67 15.20
C SER A 102 6.84 -28.19 15.22
N SER A 103 7.97 -28.69 14.71
CA SER A 103 8.30 -30.12 14.70
C SER A 103 8.31 -30.72 16.09
N SER A 104 9.08 -30.10 16.98
CA SER A 104 9.23 -30.56 18.35
C SER A 104 7.89 -30.58 19.09
N LEU A 105 7.03 -29.58 18.87
CA LEU A 105 5.69 -29.53 19.48
C LEU A 105 4.75 -30.58 18.87
N ASN A 106 4.80 -30.79 17.56
CA ASN A 106 3.91 -31.70 16.84
C ASN A 106 4.06 -33.18 17.28
N ILE A 107 5.27 -33.59 17.68
CA ILE A 107 5.57 -34.91 18.24
C ILE A 107 4.73 -35.19 19.51
N HIS A 108 4.45 -34.14 20.29
CA HIS A 108 3.71 -34.23 21.53
C HIS A 108 2.18 -34.07 21.37
N LEU A 109 1.71 -33.69 20.18
CA LEU A 109 0.28 -33.47 19.92
C LEU A 109 -0.39 -34.73 19.37
N ASN A 110 -1.43 -35.20 20.03
CA ASN A 110 -2.35 -36.20 19.49
C ASN A 110 -3.45 -35.55 18.64
N ILE A 111 -4.15 -36.34 17.83
CA ILE A 111 -5.28 -35.87 17.03
C ILE A 111 -6.33 -35.23 17.95
N GLY A 112 -6.75 -34.01 17.62
CA GLY A 112 -7.69 -33.19 18.39
C GLY A 112 -7.03 -32.32 19.47
N GLN A 113 -5.72 -32.40 19.67
CA GLN A 113 -4.99 -31.53 20.59
C GLN A 113 -4.39 -30.32 19.87
N GLN A 114 -4.22 -29.24 20.62
CA GLN A 114 -3.58 -28.01 20.16
C GLN A 114 -2.53 -27.52 21.16
N SER A 115 -1.50 -26.88 20.63
CA SER A 115 -0.53 -26.09 21.38
C SER A 115 -0.70 -24.62 21.00
N ILE A 116 -0.68 -23.73 21.98
CA ILE A 116 -0.82 -22.28 21.78
C ILE A 116 0.38 -21.60 22.42
N ILE A 117 0.96 -20.67 21.67
CA ILE A 117 1.99 -19.73 22.09
C ILE A 117 1.38 -18.35 21.87
N ASP A 118 1.09 -17.65 22.96
CA ASP A 118 0.46 -16.33 22.93
C ASP A 118 1.38 -15.35 23.65
N THR A 119 2.00 -14.47 22.88
CA THR A 119 2.92 -13.44 23.39
C THR A 119 2.60 -12.08 22.80
N SER A 120 3.23 -11.04 23.33
CA SER A 120 3.03 -9.67 22.84
C SER A 120 3.49 -9.41 21.40
N GLN A 121 4.37 -10.26 20.86
CA GLN A 121 4.95 -10.10 19.52
C GLN A 121 4.52 -11.17 18.54
N VAL A 122 3.94 -12.27 19.01
CA VAL A 122 3.58 -13.38 18.16
C VAL A 122 2.51 -14.23 18.82
N PHE A 123 1.47 -14.51 18.07
CA PHE A 123 0.53 -15.55 18.38
C PHE A 123 0.79 -16.71 17.42
N MET A 124 0.91 -17.93 17.95
CA MET A 124 1.06 -19.14 17.17
C MET A 124 0.18 -20.23 17.75
N SER A 125 -0.60 -20.88 16.91
CA SER A 125 -1.34 -22.09 17.27
C SER A 125 -0.92 -23.24 16.35
N LEU A 126 -0.75 -24.41 16.96
CA LEU A 126 -0.46 -25.66 16.27
C LEU A 126 -1.49 -26.68 16.70
N GLU A 127 -2.39 -27.05 15.79
CA GLU A 127 -3.49 -27.97 16.06
C GLU A 127 -3.32 -29.24 15.22
N SER A 128 -3.40 -30.42 15.84
CA SER A 128 -3.41 -31.67 15.10
C SER A 128 -4.84 -32.15 14.85
N LYS A 129 -5.17 -32.48 13.60
CA LYS A 129 -6.50 -32.94 13.19
C LYS A 129 -6.43 -34.13 12.24
N SER A 130 -7.56 -34.80 12.08
CA SER A 130 -7.78 -35.72 10.96
C SER A 130 -8.29 -34.96 9.74
N ILE A 131 -7.95 -35.43 8.55
CA ILE A 131 -8.39 -34.83 7.28
C ILE A 131 -9.92 -34.79 7.14
N GLU A 132 -10.63 -35.80 7.64
CA GLU A 132 -12.11 -35.85 7.63
C GLU A 132 -12.74 -34.74 8.49
N SER A 133 -12.06 -34.31 9.56
CA SER A 133 -12.52 -33.20 10.38
C SER A 133 -12.31 -31.82 9.75
N LEU A 134 -11.50 -31.75 8.68
CA LEU A 134 -11.19 -30.52 7.95
C LEU A 134 -12.37 -30.07 7.06
N SER A 135 -13.17 -31.00 6.53
CA SER A 135 -14.20 -30.70 5.53
C SER A 135 -15.42 -29.95 6.07
N ASN A 136 -15.66 -30.00 7.39
CA ASN A 136 -16.97 -29.66 7.96
C ASN A 136 -16.98 -28.40 8.85
N LYS A 137 -15.83 -27.77 9.14
CA LYS A 137 -15.76 -26.50 9.89
C LYS A 137 -14.31 -26.05 10.05
N LEU A 138 -13.89 -25.06 9.27
CA LEU A 138 -12.66 -24.30 9.55
C LEU A 138 -12.96 -22.82 9.43
N SER A 139 -13.65 -22.31 10.44
CA SER A 139 -13.48 -20.94 10.89
C SER A 139 -12.54 -20.98 12.08
N GLN A 140 -11.29 -20.54 11.89
CA GLN A 140 -10.44 -20.21 13.02
C GLN A 140 -10.57 -18.72 13.27
N GLN A 141 -11.18 -18.38 14.41
CA GLN A 141 -11.19 -17.02 14.94
C GLN A 141 -10.17 -16.96 16.07
N MET A 142 -9.05 -16.30 15.84
CA MET A 142 -7.97 -16.19 16.81
C MET A 142 -7.39 -14.78 16.73
N VAL A 143 -7.34 -14.06 17.85
CA VAL A 143 -6.72 -12.72 17.93
C VAL A 143 -7.24 -11.75 16.85
N ASN A 144 -8.57 -11.62 16.72
CA ASN A 144 -9.24 -10.80 15.69
C ASN A 144 -8.90 -11.14 14.22
N VAL A 145 -8.15 -12.22 13.96
CA VAL A 145 -7.98 -12.83 12.65
C VAL A 145 -9.06 -13.88 12.45
N GLN A 146 -9.64 -13.90 11.26
CA GLN A 146 -10.57 -14.94 10.85
C GLN A 146 -10.07 -15.57 9.55
N ILE A 147 -9.94 -16.89 9.54
CA ILE A 147 -9.61 -17.66 8.33
C ILE A 147 -10.73 -18.65 8.09
N GLN A 148 -11.30 -18.60 6.90
CA GLN A 148 -12.36 -19.47 6.44
C GLN A 148 -11.95 -20.16 5.15
N LEU A 149 -11.82 -21.48 5.22
CA LEU A 149 -11.54 -22.34 4.06
C LEU A 149 -12.83 -22.65 3.30
N PRO A 150 -12.76 -22.87 1.97
CA PRO A 150 -13.93 -23.24 1.19
C PRO A 150 -14.44 -24.65 1.55
N GLU A 151 -15.75 -24.85 1.39
CA GLU A 151 -16.39 -26.16 1.59
C GLU A 151 -15.87 -27.19 0.56
N ASN A 152 -15.54 -28.41 1.03
CA ASN A 152 -14.98 -29.51 0.23
C ASN A 152 -13.61 -29.22 -0.40
N LEU A 153 -12.62 -28.87 0.42
CA LEU A 153 -11.22 -28.76 0.02
C LEU A 153 -10.69 -30.14 -0.45
N ASN A 154 -10.29 -30.26 -1.71
CA ASN A 154 -9.75 -31.51 -2.23
C ASN A 154 -8.24 -31.56 -1.96
N LEU A 155 -7.85 -32.24 -0.90
CA LEU A 155 -6.46 -32.50 -0.55
C LEU A 155 -6.08 -33.87 -1.11
N ASN A 156 -5.01 -33.95 -1.91
CA ASN A 156 -4.48 -35.20 -2.48
C ASN A 156 -3.81 -36.07 -1.40
N LEU A 157 -4.53 -36.41 -0.34
CA LEU A 157 -4.04 -37.15 0.82
C LEU A 157 -4.99 -38.30 1.13
N SER A 158 -4.45 -39.37 1.72
CA SER A 158 -5.25 -40.49 2.21
C SER A 158 -6.13 -40.06 3.40
N ASN A 159 -7.39 -40.52 3.44
CA ASN A 159 -8.39 -40.14 4.47
C ASN A 159 -7.98 -40.37 5.94
N ASN A 160 -6.89 -41.10 6.23
CA ASN A 160 -6.45 -41.40 7.59
C ASN A 160 -5.17 -40.68 8.04
N SER A 161 -4.57 -39.81 7.21
CA SER A 161 -3.32 -39.13 7.59
C SER A 161 -3.56 -38.11 8.69
N LYS A 162 -2.70 -38.11 9.72
CA LYS A 162 -2.63 -37.01 10.70
C LYS A 162 -2.12 -35.77 9.98
N ILE A 163 -2.83 -34.65 10.11
CA ILE A 163 -2.39 -33.35 9.62
C ILE A 163 -2.23 -32.38 10.78
N SER A 164 -1.38 -31.39 10.60
CA SER A 164 -1.15 -30.33 11.57
C SER A 164 -1.41 -28.98 10.93
N ILE A 165 -2.28 -28.20 11.55
CA ILE A 165 -2.65 -26.86 11.13
C ILE A 165 -1.84 -25.89 11.97
N ARG A 166 -1.04 -25.06 11.31
CA ARG A 166 -0.24 -24.03 11.95
C ARG A 166 -0.72 -22.66 11.52
N THR A 167 -1.15 -21.88 12.50
CA THR A 167 -1.54 -20.48 12.33
C THR A 167 -0.56 -19.62 13.10
N MET A 168 -0.06 -18.56 12.46
CA MET A 168 0.85 -17.60 13.07
C MET A 168 0.40 -16.18 12.75
N VAL A 169 0.38 -15.32 13.76
CA VAL A 169 0.02 -13.92 13.64
C VAL A 169 1.12 -13.09 14.29
N THR A 170 1.66 -12.12 13.56
CA THR A 170 2.61 -11.15 14.09
C THR A 170 2.04 -9.73 13.95
N PRO A 171 2.26 -8.83 14.92
CA PRO A 171 1.66 -7.50 14.93
C PRO A 171 2.22 -6.59 13.83
N LEU A 172 3.38 -6.95 13.27
CA LEU A 172 4.08 -6.20 12.25
C LEU A 172 4.40 -7.11 11.07
N ALA A 173 3.83 -6.82 9.91
CA ALA A 173 4.24 -7.46 8.66
C ALA A 173 5.75 -7.24 8.43
N PRO A 174 6.51 -8.24 7.94
CA PRO A 174 7.91 -8.02 7.61
C PRO A 174 8.06 -6.99 6.47
N PHE A 175 9.11 -6.16 6.52
CA PHE A 175 9.35 -5.15 5.49
C PHE A 175 9.46 -5.77 4.08
N GLY A 176 10.14 -6.92 3.99
CA GLY A 176 10.29 -7.67 2.75
C GLY A 176 11.28 -7.05 1.77
N ASN A 177 11.43 -7.71 0.62
CA ASN A 177 12.37 -7.36 -0.43
C ASN A 177 11.83 -6.40 -1.48
N THR A 178 10.56 -6.01 -1.36
CA THR A 178 9.93 -5.13 -2.33
C THR A 178 10.50 -3.72 -2.30
N THR A 179 10.76 -3.18 -3.49
CA THR A 179 10.97 -1.74 -3.74
C THR A 179 9.63 -1.01 -3.92
N THR A 180 8.52 -1.76 -3.87
CA THR A 180 7.16 -1.31 -4.17
C THR A 180 6.41 -0.89 -2.90
N GLN A 181 5.57 0.13 -3.04
CA GLN A 181 4.73 0.68 -1.96
C GLN A 181 3.55 -0.25 -1.65
N SER A 182 3.83 -1.38 -0.99
CA SER A 182 2.78 -2.29 -0.50
C SER A 182 1.98 -1.68 0.67
N ASN A 183 2.48 -0.62 1.32
CA ASN A 183 1.80 0.10 2.40
C ASN A 183 1.27 -0.81 3.53
N ILE A 184 2.01 -1.89 3.81
CA ILE A 184 1.73 -2.89 4.86
C ILE A 184 2.19 -2.47 6.24
N ASN A 185 2.80 -1.28 6.35
CA ASN A 185 3.35 -0.73 7.59
C ASN A 185 2.31 -0.54 8.69
N LEU A 186 1.02 -0.74 8.43
CA LEU A 186 -0.08 -0.67 9.40
C LEU A 186 -0.83 -2.00 9.57
N SER A 187 -0.30 -3.09 9.03
CA SER A 187 -0.93 -4.41 9.06
C SER A 187 -0.18 -5.39 9.94
N THR A 188 -0.97 -6.31 10.50
CA THR A 188 -0.47 -7.58 11.02
C THR A 188 -0.06 -8.51 9.87
N CYS A 189 0.87 -9.45 10.14
CA CYS A 189 1.12 -10.57 9.24
C CYS A 189 0.34 -11.78 9.73
N VAL A 190 -0.35 -12.47 8.84
CA VAL A 190 -1.10 -13.69 9.13
C VAL A 190 -0.58 -14.82 8.25
N SER A 191 -0.13 -15.92 8.85
CA SER A 191 0.30 -17.12 8.15
C SER A 191 -0.59 -18.28 8.55
N PHE A 192 -1.01 -19.07 7.55
CA PHE A 192 -1.78 -20.28 7.76
C PHE A 192 -1.23 -21.37 6.86
N SER A 193 -0.82 -22.48 7.47
CA SER A 193 -0.15 -23.60 6.79
C SER A 193 -0.75 -24.92 7.25
N ILE A 194 -0.90 -25.85 6.31
CA ILE A 194 -1.30 -27.23 6.58
C ILE A 194 -0.07 -28.10 6.35
N LEU A 195 0.31 -28.84 7.38
CA LEU A 195 1.50 -29.68 7.43
C LEU A 195 1.08 -31.15 7.40
N GLY A 196 1.76 -31.95 6.58
CA GLY A 196 1.59 -33.41 6.56
C GLY A 196 2.29 -34.10 7.74
N GLU A 197 2.25 -35.43 7.78
CA GLU A 197 2.93 -36.22 8.83
C GLU A 197 4.44 -36.02 8.85
N ASN A 198 5.04 -35.78 7.69
CA ASN A 198 6.47 -35.47 7.54
C ASN A 198 6.76 -33.97 7.64
N GLU A 199 5.80 -33.14 8.06
CA GLU A 199 5.90 -31.69 8.22
C GLU A 199 6.17 -30.89 6.94
N ASN A 200 6.08 -31.54 5.78
CA ASN A 200 6.05 -30.84 4.52
C ASN A 200 4.75 -30.03 4.41
N GLU A 201 4.86 -28.77 3.96
CA GLU A 201 3.70 -27.95 3.67
C GLU A 201 2.90 -28.56 2.52
N ILE A 202 1.62 -28.77 2.77
CA ILE A 202 0.66 -29.24 1.79
C ILE A 202 0.15 -28.02 1.04
N SER A 203 0.52 -27.91 -0.22
CA SER A 203 0.03 -26.82 -1.08
C SER A 203 -1.48 -26.92 -1.24
N VAL A 204 -2.19 -25.91 -0.75
CA VAL A 204 -3.61 -25.72 -1.05
C VAL A 204 -3.69 -24.74 -2.20
N GLN A 205 -4.26 -25.18 -3.31
CA GLN A 205 -4.63 -24.30 -4.42
C GLN A 205 -6.13 -24.37 -4.62
N THR A 206 -6.77 -23.22 -4.56
CA THR A 206 -8.19 -23.03 -4.80
C THR A 206 -8.37 -22.09 -5.98
N ASP A 207 -9.61 -21.97 -6.45
CA ASP A 207 -9.97 -21.02 -7.51
C ASP A 207 -10.66 -19.79 -6.90
N LEU A 208 -10.70 -18.68 -7.64
CA LEU A 208 -11.43 -17.48 -7.23
C LEU A 208 -12.95 -17.69 -7.05
N ASN A 209 -13.50 -18.78 -7.60
CA ASN A 209 -14.89 -19.17 -7.37
C ASN A 209 -15.13 -19.80 -6.00
N ARG A 210 -14.07 -20.32 -5.36
CA ARG A 210 -14.09 -20.93 -4.03
C ARG A 210 -12.84 -20.50 -3.26
N PRO A 211 -12.70 -19.19 -2.98
CA PRO A 211 -11.48 -18.67 -2.38
C PRO A 211 -11.41 -19.04 -0.89
N ILE A 212 -10.21 -18.91 -0.35
CA ILE A 212 -9.97 -18.89 1.09
C ILE A 212 -10.20 -17.45 1.54
N GLU A 213 -11.10 -17.25 2.50
CA GLU A 213 -11.40 -15.93 3.05
C GLU A 213 -10.56 -15.69 4.30
N ILE A 214 -9.89 -14.54 4.35
CA ILE A 214 -8.95 -14.15 5.41
C ILE A 214 -9.29 -12.72 5.84
N ILE A 215 -9.54 -12.51 7.12
CA ILE A 215 -9.69 -11.20 7.74
C ILE A 215 -8.39 -10.87 8.46
N ILE A 216 -7.66 -9.87 7.94
CA ILE A 216 -6.38 -9.41 8.45
C ILE A 216 -6.62 -8.13 9.26
N PRO A 217 -6.42 -8.14 10.59
CA PRO A 217 -6.56 -6.95 11.42
C PRO A 217 -5.40 -5.98 11.17
N ARG A 218 -5.69 -4.70 11.32
CA ARG A 218 -4.69 -3.61 11.30
C ARG A 218 -4.19 -3.32 12.71
N ASP A 219 -3.13 -2.53 12.78
CA ASP A 219 -2.60 -2.03 14.05
C ASP A 219 -3.72 -1.34 14.85
N SER A 220 -3.93 -1.77 16.09
CA SER A 220 -4.94 -1.20 16.98
C SER A 220 -4.64 0.24 17.39
N ASN A 221 -3.40 0.70 17.24
CA ASN A 221 -2.97 2.07 17.50
C ASN A 221 -3.10 2.98 16.27
N LEU A 222 -3.67 2.49 15.17
CA LEU A 222 -3.89 3.27 13.96
C LEU A 222 -4.83 4.44 14.23
N ILE A 223 -4.32 5.66 14.01
CA ILE A 223 -5.13 6.88 14.03
C ILE A 223 -5.67 7.11 12.63
N ILE A 224 -7.00 7.04 12.49
CA ILE A 224 -7.68 7.26 11.22
C ILE A 224 -7.95 8.77 11.06
N PRO A 225 -7.47 9.42 9.99
CA PRO A 225 -7.81 10.81 9.70
C PRO A 225 -9.33 11.04 9.66
N SER A 226 -9.79 12.16 10.22
CA SER A 226 -11.20 12.55 10.14
C SER A 226 -11.65 12.74 8.69
N MET A 227 -12.94 12.53 8.41
CA MET A 227 -13.50 12.83 7.09
C MET A 227 -13.36 14.33 6.77
N ILE A 228 -13.20 14.64 5.49
CA ILE A 228 -12.97 16.00 5.01
C ILE A 228 -14.30 16.61 4.60
N LEU A 229 -14.65 17.78 5.17
CA LEU A 229 -15.87 18.49 4.84
C LEU A 229 -15.80 19.08 3.42
N GLN A 230 -16.75 18.69 2.57
CA GLN A 230 -16.91 19.19 1.22
C GLN A 230 -17.87 20.38 1.22
N ASN A 231 -17.32 21.60 1.05
CA ASN A 231 -18.06 22.86 1.03
C ASN A 231 -18.76 23.13 -0.30
N VAL A 232 -19.67 22.22 -0.70
CA VAL A 232 -20.38 22.26 -1.98
C VAL A 232 -21.52 23.28 -2.03
N THR A 233 -21.91 23.87 -0.90
CA THR A 233 -22.98 24.89 -0.82
C THR A 233 -22.49 26.34 -0.86
N SER A 234 -21.20 26.59 -0.57
CA SER A 234 -20.67 27.94 -0.30
C SER A 234 -19.77 28.52 -1.41
N MET A 235 -19.56 27.82 -2.52
CA MET A 235 -18.76 28.34 -3.64
C MET A 235 -19.54 29.34 -4.49
N ASN A 236 -19.77 30.53 -3.95
CA ASN A 236 -20.48 31.64 -4.60
C ASN A 236 -19.71 32.35 -5.74
N SER A 237 -18.56 31.84 -6.21
CA SER A 237 -17.70 32.53 -7.20
C SER A 237 -17.86 32.08 -8.64
N THR A 238 -18.58 31.00 -8.90
CA THR A 238 -19.21 30.71 -10.19
C THR A 238 -20.43 29.87 -9.86
N PRO A 239 -21.64 30.22 -10.33
CA PRO A 239 -22.84 29.44 -10.00
C PRO A 239 -22.55 27.97 -10.29
N HIS A 240 -22.93 27.11 -9.34
CA HIS A 240 -22.89 25.64 -9.35
C HIS A 240 -23.61 25.04 -10.57
N ASN A 241 -23.16 25.38 -11.78
CA ASN A 241 -23.75 25.03 -13.06
C ASN A 241 -23.11 23.74 -13.61
N GLN A 242 -22.75 22.80 -12.74
CA GLN A 242 -22.15 21.53 -13.10
C GLN A 242 -23.16 20.40 -12.87
N LEU A 243 -23.18 19.42 -13.75
CA LEU A 243 -24.06 18.25 -13.62
C LEU A 243 -23.67 17.39 -12.41
N PHE A 244 -22.37 17.37 -12.07
CA PHE A 244 -21.79 16.59 -10.98
C PHE A 244 -20.67 17.38 -10.31
N ASN A 245 -20.47 17.18 -9.01
CA ASN A 245 -19.27 17.58 -8.30
C ASN A 245 -18.19 16.52 -8.54
N PHE A 246 -17.27 16.78 -9.47
CA PHE A 246 -16.20 15.86 -9.82
C PHE A 246 -14.99 15.98 -8.91
N GLN A 247 -14.38 14.84 -8.62
CA GLN A 247 -13.19 14.72 -7.82
C GLN A 247 -12.19 13.79 -8.50
N TYR A 248 -10.90 14.10 -8.33
CA TYR A 248 -9.80 13.34 -8.90
C TYR A 248 -9.00 12.66 -7.79
N ILE A 249 -8.75 11.37 -7.95
CA ILE A 249 -7.92 10.57 -7.06
C ILE A 249 -6.77 9.97 -7.87
N ASN A 250 -5.54 10.07 -7.35
CA ASN A 250 -4.40 9.30 -7.85
C ASN A 250 -4.41 7.92 -7.20
N ILE A 251 -4.48 6.87 -8.02
CA ILE A 251 -4.44 5.46 -7.61
C ILE A 251 -3.24 4.72 -8.22
N THR A 252 -2.25 5.47 -8.73
CA THR A 252 -1.03 4.90 -9.29
C THR A 252 -0.31 4.07 -8.23
N SER A 253 -0.25 2.77 -8.45
CA SER A 253 0.42 1.82 -7.57
C SER A 253 1.13 0.75 -8.38
N THR A 254 2.24 0.27 -7.83
CA THR A 254 3.03 -0.83 -8.41
C THR A 254 2.40 -2.20 -8.12
N LEU A 255 1.64 -2.30 -7.02
CA LEU A 255 0.82 -3.46 -6.70
C LEU A 255 -0.68 -3.09 -6.80
N PRO A 256 -1.56 -4.02 -7.21
CA PRO A 256 -2.99 -3.76 -7.30
C PRO A 256 -3.58 -3.38 -5.93
N ILE A 257 -4.36 -2.30 -5.90
CA ILE A 257 -5.01 -1.76 -4.69
C ILE A 257 -6.51 -1.60 -4.88
N SER A 258 -7.33 -1.87 -3.88
CA SER A 258 -8.74 -1.49 -3.90
C SER A 258 -8.94 -0.02 -3.51
N VAL A 259 -10.11 0.53 -3.84
CA VAL A 259 -10.50 1.89 -3.46
C VAL A 259 -11.82 1.84 -2.70
N HIS A 260 -11.85 2.53 -1.56
CA HIS A 260 -13.02 2.70 -0.71
C HIS A 260 -13.39 4.17 -0.61
N LEU A 261 -14.66 4.48 -0.82
CA LEU A 261 -15.22 5.82 -0.66
C LEU A 261 -16.26 5.81 0.46
N GLU A 262 -16.07 6.68 1.44
CA GLU A 262 -16.99 6.93 2.55
C GLU A 262 -17.56 8.34 2.41
N ILE A 263 -18.88 8.43 2.25
CA ILE A 263 -19.61 9.70 2.11
C ILE A 263 -20.59 9.81 3.27
N GLN A 264 -20.38 10.81 4.14
CA GLN A 264 -21.28 11.11 5.23
C GLN A 264 -22.08 12.38 4.92
N PRO A 265 -23.36 12.28 4.55
CA PRO A 265 -24.17 13.46 4.30
C PRO A 265 -24.48 14.21 5.61
N LEU A 266 -24.47 15.55 5.59
CA LEU A 266 -24.93 16.32 6.75
C LEU A 266 -26.46 16.29 6.91
N ASN A 267 -27.18 15.93 5.84
CA ASN A 267 -28.60 15.64 5.85
C ASN A 267 -28.85 14.21 5.36
N SER A 268 -29.23 13.32 6.28
CA SER A 268 -29.46 11.90 6.01
C SER A 268 -30.69 11.62 5.15
N SER A 269 -31.57 12.60 4.94
CA SER A 269 -32.74 12.46 4.05
C SER A 269 -32.42 12.62 2.58
N LEU A 270 -31.17 12.97 2.22
CA LEU A 270 -30.76 13.21 0.84
C LEU A 270 -30.28 11.93 0.15
N ALA A 271 -30.61 11.83 -1.13
CA ALA A 271 -30.09 10.81 -2.02
C ALA A 271 -29.05 11.40 -2.98
N TYR A 272 -28.10 10.58 -3.40
CA TYR A 272 -27.04 10.98 -4.32
C TYR A 272 -26.87 9.97 -5.44
N LEU A 273 -26.59 10.47 -6.64
CA LEU A 273 -26.11 9.71 -7.78
C LEU A 273 -24.59 9.83 -7.85
N PHE A 274 -23.92 8.69 -7.79
CA PHE A 274 -22.48 8.54 -7.94
C PHE A 274 -22.15 7.91 -9.28
N ILE A 275 -21.17 8.47 -9.97
CA ILE A 275 -20.63 7.94 -11.23
C ILE A 275 -19.11 8.00 -11.19
N TYR A 276 -18.43 7.09 -11.88
CA TYR A 276 -16.97 7.17 -12.00
C TYR A 276 -16.46 6.65 -13.34
N LYS A 277 -15.22 7.03 -13.62
CA LYS A 277 -14.42 6.59 -14.75
C LYS A 277 -12.94 6.60 -14.38
N PHE A 278 -12.20 5.63 -14.87
CA PHE A 278 -10.75 5.58 -14.73
C PHE A 278 -10.07 6.43 -15.80
N ASP A 279 -8.99 7.12 -15.41
CA ASP A 279 -8.06 7.89 -16.25
C ASP A 279 -8.65 9.04 -17.08
N GLN A 280 -9.98 9.20 -17.08
CA GLN A 280 -10.71 10.19 -17.86
C GLN A 280 -11.92 10.72 -17.10
N VAL A 281 -12.30 11.96 -17.39
CA VAL A 281 -13.50 12.56 -16.77
C VAL A 281 -14.75 11.87 -17.30
N PRO A 282 -15.67 11.39 -16.43
CA PRO A 282 -16.95 10.83 -16.86
C PRO A 282 -17.75 11.83 -17.69
N GLN A 283 -18.13 11.45 -18.91
CA GLN A 283 -19.00 12.25 -19.77
C GLN A 283 -20.39 11.63 -19.82
N LEU A 284 -21.41 12.48 -19.66
CA LEU A 284 -22.82 12.09 -19.77
C LEU A 284 -23.36 12.54 -21.10
N ASN A 285 -22.88 11.92 -22.18
CA ASN A 285 -23.59 11.98 -23.44
C ASN A 285 -24.75 10.97 -23.38
N SER A 286 -25.65 11.01 -24.36
CA SER A 286 -26.82 10.12 -24.48
C SER A 286 -26.53 8.60 -24.48
N SER A 287 -25.28 8.18 -24.29
CA SER A 287 -24.84 6.79 -24.22
C SER A 287 -24.13 6.50 -22.89
N ILE A 288 -24.68 5.59 -22.10
CA ILE A 288 -24.12 5.05 -20.83
C ILE A 288 -22.70 4.44 -21.00
N LYS A 289 -22.24 4.24 -22.25
CA LYS A 289 -20.91 3.70 -22.59
C LYS A 289 -19.72 4.58 -22.18
N GLN A 290 -19.94 5.79 -21.69
CA GLN A 290 -18.87 6.72 -21.33
C GLN A 290 -18.50 6.70 -19.84
N ILE A 291 -19.21 5.96 -19.00
CA ILE A 291 -18.88 5.74 -17.58
C ILE A 291 -18.46 4.29 -17.34
N ASP A 292 -17.61 4.06 -16.35
CA ASP A 292 -17.15 2.70 -16.02
C ASP A 292 -18.05 2.07 -14.95
N GLY A 293 -18.66 2.89 -14.09
CA GLY A 293 -19.72 2.46 -13.20
C GLY A 293 -20.49 3.61 -12.56
N SER A 294 -21.57 3.23 -11.87
CA SER A 294 -22.47 4.15 -11.19
C SER A 294 -23.11 3.47 -9.98
N GLN A 295 -23.43 4.25 -8.95
CA GLN A 295 -24.14 3.80 -7.77
C GLN A 295 -25.17 4.85 -7.36
N LEU A 296 -26.32 4.39 -6.88
CA LEU A 296 -27.28 5.26 -6.23
C LEU A 296 -27.19 5.11 -4.71
N PHE A 297 -27.07 6.22 -4.02
CA PHE A 297 -27.09 6.31 -2.56
C PHE A 297 -28.45 6.86 -2.13
N CYS A 298 -29.32 5.96 -1.68
CA CYS A 298 -30.62 6.32 -1.11
C CYS A 298 -30.56 6.31 0.42
N PRO A 299 -31.37 7.13 1.12
CA PRO A 299 -31.40 7.18 2.59
C PRO A 299 -31.55 5.81 3.28
N SER A 300 -32.24 4.85 2.66
CA SER A 300 -32.38 3.48 3.17
C SER A 300 -31.09 2.67 3.17
N GLY A 301 -30.10 3.04 2.35
CA GLY A 301 -28.78 2.40 2.25
C GLY A 301 -27.73 2.99 3.18
N LEU A 302 -28.10 3.93 4.06
CA LEU A 302 -27.20 4.46 5.09
C LEU A 302 -26.83 3.34 6.07
N THR A 303 -25.53 3.19 6.32
CA THR A 303 -25.04 2.31 7.38
C THR A 303 -25.45 2.83 8.76
N ASN A 304 -25.25 2.03 9.82
CA ASN A 304 -25.53 2.44 11.20
C ASN A 304 -24.77 3.72 11.62
N GLU A 305 -23.64 4.01 10.98
CA GLU A 305 -22.83 5.21 11.21
C GLU A 305 -23.27 6.41 10.36
N SER A 306 -24.39 6.30 9.63
CA SER A 306 -24.89 7.32 8.69
C SER A 306 -23.91 7.63 7.55
N ILE A 307 -23.18 6.61 7.08
CA ILE A 307 -22.19 6.72 6.00
C ILE A 307 -22.65 5.88 4.82
N TYR A 308 -22.55 6.42 3.61
CA TYR A 308 -22.58 5.67 2.38
C TYR A 308 -21.19 5.14 2.06
N HIS A 309 -21.10 3.84 1.75
CA HIS A 309 -19.85 3.19 1.37
C HIS A 309 -19.91 2.72 -0.07
N TYR A 310 -18.83 2.92 -0.81
CA TYR A 310 -18.62 2.36 -2.14
C TYR A 310 -17.25 1.74 -2.23
N PHE A 311 -17.20 0.57 -2.87
CA PHE A 311 -16.02 -0.28 -2.94
C PHE A 311 -15.71 -0.65 -4.39
N LEU A 312 -14.45 -0.47 -4.77
CA LEU A 312 -13.87 -1.00 -5.99
C LEU A 312 -12.76 -1.96 -5.59
N ASP A 313 -12.85 -3.21 -6.04
CA ASP A 313 -11.82 -4.20 -5.75
C ASP A 313 -10.50 -3.88 -6.48
N ASN A 314 -9.45 -4.62 -6.10
CA ASN A 314 -8.11 -4.45 -6.66
C ASN A 314 -7.95 -4.99 -8.09
N GLN A 315 -8.93 -5.72 -8.64
CA GLN A 315 -8.93 -6.13 -10.05
C GLN A 315 -9.48 -5.00 -10.93
N GLN A 316 -10.51 -4.30 -10.48
CA GLN A 316 -11.14 -3.19 -11.20
C GLN A 316 -10.20 -1.99 -11.36
N THR A 317 -9.34 -1.74 -10.38
CA THR A 317 -8.38 -0.62 -10.37
C THR A 317 -7.04 -0.96 -11.04
N PHE A 318 -6.83 -2.23 -11.39
CA PHE A 318 -5.54 -2.71 -11.87
C PHE A 318 -5.15 -2.04 -13.19
N GLY A 319 -3.94 -1.47 -13.24
CA GLY A 319 -3.40 -0.81 -14.44
C GLY A 319 -3.91 0.61 -14.67
N HIS A 320 -4.78 1.13 -13.81
CA HIS A 320 -5.25 2.52 -13.86
C HIS A 320 -4.38 3.44 -13.00
N GLN A 321 -4.23 4.69 -13.43
CA GLN A 321 -3.42 5.69 -12.74
C GLN A 321 -4.30 6.62 -11.89
N SER A 322 -5.53 6.85 -12.32
CA SER A 322 -6.44 7.75 -11.63
C SER A 322 -7.89 7.28 -11.68
N LEU A 323 -8.63 7.66 -10.64
CA LEU A 323 -10.07 7.50 -10.53
C LEU A 323 -10.71 8.88 -10.47
N ILE A 324 -11.59 9.17 -11.43
CA ILE A 324 -12.37 10.40 -11.45
C ILE A 324 -13.83 10.03 -11.21
N PHE A 325 -14.39 10.54 -10.13
CA PHE A 325 -15.77 10.28 -9.78
C PHE A 325 -16.55 11.57 -9.58
N GLY A 326 -17.84 11.51 -9.86
CA GLY A 326 -18.77 12.62 -9.72
C GLY A 326 -19.88 12.24 -8.74
N LEU A 327 -20.22 13.19 -7.86
CA LEU A 327 -21.41 13.08 -7.01
C LEU A 327 -22.44 14.13 -7.43
N ARG A 328 -23.72 13.76 -7.46
CA ARG A 328 -24.87 14.66 -7.69
C ARG A 328 -25.94 14.37 -6.65
N GLU A 329 -26.45 15.38 -5.98
CA GLU A 329 -27.63 15.23 -5.11
C GLU A 329 -28.91 15.12 -5.97
N LEU A 330 -29.84 14.25 -5.58
CA LEU A 330 -31.12 14.05 -6.29
C LEU A 330 -32.20 14.99 -5.75
N ASN A 331 -33.08 15.46 -6.65
CA ASN A 331 -34.27 16.19 -6.21
C ASN A 331 -35.30 15.25 -5.57
N SER A 332 -36.33 15.81 -4.92
CA SER A 332 -37.35 15.03 -4.21
C SER A 332 -38.14 14.10 -5.13
N THR A 333 -38.39 14.48 -6.38
CA THR A 333 -39.10 13.66 -7.39
C THR A 333 -38.24 12.50 -7.90
N GLU A 334 -36.97 12.74 -8.22
CA GLU A 334 -35.98 11.73 -8.63
C GLU A 334 -35.74 10.75 -7.48
N MET A 335 -35.61 11.27 -6.26
CA MET A 335 -35.47 10.43 -5.08
C MET A 335 -36.72 9.58 -4.85
N SER A 336 -37.93 10.15 -4.96
CA SER A 336 -39.15 9.36 -4.80
C SER A 336 -39.26 8.29 -5.88
N ASP A 337 -38.87 8.58 -7.12
CA ASP A 337 -38.98 7.63 -8.22
C ASP A 337 -37.95 6.49 -8.06
N VAL A 338 -36.67 6.83 -7.88
CA VAL A 338 -35.58 5.86 -7.94
C VAL A 338 -35.36 5.13 -6.60
N CYS A 339 -35.58 5.79 -5.45
CA CYS A 339 -35.39 5.16 -4.13
C CYS A 339 -36.61 4.38 -3.63
N SER A 340 -37.82 4.62 -4.15
CA SER A 340 -39.01 3.85 -3.77
C SER A 340 -39.17 2.56 -4.59
N ASN A 341 -38.61 2.52 -5.80
CA ASN A 341 -38.89 1.48 -6.77
C ASN A 341 -37.58 0.73 -7.10
N SER A 342 -37.33 -0.36 -6.37
CA SER A 342 -36.10 -1.18 -6.46
C SER A 342 -35.87 -1.86 -7.82
N SER A 343 -36.77 -1.66 -8.78
CA SER A 343 -36.75 -2.28 -10.12
C SER A 343 -36.40 -1.31 -11.25
N ILE A 344 -36.10 -0.04 -10.95
CA ILE A 344 -35.76 0.96 -11.98
C ILE A 344 -34.31 0.77 -12.44
N THR A 345 -34.14 0.55 -13.75
CA THR A 345 -32.87 0.27 -14.43
C THR A 345 -32.32 1.47 -15.21
N TYR A 346 -32.98 2.63 -15.18
CA TYR A 346 -32.46 3.85 -15.79
C TYR A 346 -31.81 4.76 -14.75
N LEU A 347 -30.60 5.24 -15.05
CA LEU A 347 -29.96 6.30 -14.28
C LEU A 347 -30.74 7.59 -14.53
N PRO A 348 -31.10 8.37 -13.49
CA PRO A 348 -31.69 9.70 -13.66
C PRO A 348 -30.59 10.63 -14.19
N ILE A 349 -30.27 10.52 -15.48
CA ILE A 349 -29.33 11.39 -16.18
C ILE A 349 -30.17 12.46 -16.86
N THR A 350 -30.34 13.57 -16.18
CA THR A 350 -30.88 14.78 -16.77
C THR A 350 -29.71 15.68 -17.18
N ASN A 351 -29.85 16.39 -18.30
CA ASN A 351 -28.91 17.47 -18.66
C ASN A 351 -29.17 18.74 -17.84
N GLU A 352 -29.88 18.61 -16.73
CA GLU A 352 -30.24 19.71 -15.85
C GLU A 352 -29.17 19.90 -14.79
N ARG A 353 -28.77 21.16 -14.62
CA ARG A 353 -27.76 21.55 -13.64
C ARG A 353 -28.34 21.39 -12.24
N PHE A 354 -27.51 20.95 -11.30
CA PHE A 354 -27.97 20.70 -9.94
C PHE A 354 -27.12 21.45 -8.91
N ASN A 355 -27.81 22.01 -7.91
CA ASN A 355 -27.18 22.70 -6.77
C ASN A 355 -27.34 21.85 -5.52
N PHE A 356 -26.22 21.55 -4.85
CA PHE A 356 -26.25 20.89 -3.55
C PHE A 356 -27.00 21.76 -2.53
N THR A 357 -27.92 21.14 -1.78
CA THR A 357 -28.65 21.81 -0.69
C THR A 357 -27.94 21.65 0.64
N SER A 358 -27.10 20.63 0.77
CA SER A 358 -26.33 20.32 1.98
C SER A 358 -24.89 19.93 1.65
N ASN A 359 -23.98 20.23 2.57
CA ASN A 359 -22.61 19.73 2.50
C ASN A 359 -22.57 18.25 2.91
N TYR A 360 -21.45 17.60 2.63
CA TYR A 360 -21.16 16.24 3.06
C TYR A 360 -19.70 16.13 3.48
N GLN A 361 -19.36 15.11 4.26
CA GLN A 361 -17.98 14.76 4.54
C GLN A 361 -17.56 13.57 3.69
N LEU A 362 -16.30 13.55 3.30
CA LEU A 362 -15.74 12.53 2.42
C LEU A 362 -14.44 12.00 3.01
N ARG A 363 -14.28 10.68 2.96
CA ARG A 363 -12.99 10.01 3.14
C ARG A 363 -12.81 8.99 2.03
N ILE A 364 -11.59 8.94 1.51
CA ILE A 364 -11.19 7.94 0.53
C ILE A 364 -9.96 7.24 1.10
N TYR A 365 -9.95 5.92 1.04
CA TYR A 365 -8.78 5.13 1.38
C TYR A 365 -8.60 3.99 0.39
N THR A 366 -7.37 3.51 0.32
CA THR A 366 -6.98 2.36 -0.49
C THR A 366 -6.59 1.24 0.43
N SER A 367 -6.83 0.01 0.00
CA SER A 367 -6.30 -1.15 0.69
C SER A 367 -5.76 -2.19 -0.29
N GLY A 368 -4.99 -3.14 0.20
CA GLY A 368 -4.41 -4.19 -0.63
C GLY A 368 -4.33 -5.49 0.13
N CYS A 369 -4.28 -6.60 -0.59
CA CYS A 369 -4.03 -7.93 -0.03
C CYS A 369 -2.78 -8.47 -0.69
N TYR A 370 -1.77 -8.77 0.12
CA TYR A 370 -0.48 -9.23 -0.39
C TYR A 370 -0.03 -10.48 0.34
N TYR A 371 0.71 -11.34 -0.37
CA TYR A 371 1.45 -12.44 0.22
C TYR A 371 2.94 -12.25 0.04
N ILE A 372 3.73 -12.84 0.94
CA ILE A 372 5.18 -12.85 0.82
C ILE A 372 5.64 -14.13 0.11
N ASP A 373 6.44 -13.98 -0.95
CA ASP A 373 7.03 -15.11 -1.67
C ASP A 373 8.34 -15.62 -1.01
N ASN A 374 8.91 -16.69 -1.56
CA ASN A 374 10.15 -17.29 -1.07
C ASN A 374 11.39 -16.38 -1.21
N ASN A 375 11.29 -15.30 -2.00
CA ASN A 375 12.33 -14.29 -2.14
C ASN A 375 12.10 -13.10 -1.19
N ASN A 376 11.21 -13.27 -0.21
CA ASN A 376 10.72 -12.24 0.72
C ASN A 376 10.04 -11.06 0.02
N GLN A 377 9.54 -11.20 -1.20
CA GLN A 377 8.84 -10.13 -1.93
C GLN A 377 7.33 -10.19 -1.70
N TRP A 378 6.73 -9.04 -1.43
CA TRP A 378 5.28 -8.89 -1.43
C TRP A 378 4.71 -8.92 -2.84
N LYS A 379 3.68 -9.74 -3.01
CA LYS A 379 3.05 -10.15 -4.27
C LYS A 379 1.53 -10.14 -4.10
N SER A 380 0.79 -10.05 -5.20
CA SER A 380 -0.69 -9.90 -5.21
C SER A 380 -1.39 -11.00 -6.01
N GLU A 381 -0.63 -11.89 -6.62
CA GLU A 381 -1.11 -12.97 -7.46
C GLU A 381 -2.02 -13.92 -6.66
N GLY A 382 -3.21 -14.18 -7.20
CA GLY A 382 -4.20 -15.02 -6.53
C GLY A 382 -4.94 -14.34 -5.37
N LEU A 383 -4.81 -13.02 -5.20
CA LEU A 383 -5.45 -12.26 -4.13
C LEU A 383 -6.45 -11.21 -4.64
N ILE A 384 -7.61 -11.17 -3.99
CA ILE A 384 -8.64 -10.16 -4.19
C ILE A 384 -9.03 -9.54 -2.85
N VAL A 385 -9.12 -8.22 -2.80
CA VAL A 385 -9.65 -7.50 -1.63
C VAL A 385 -11.18 -7.64 -1.60
N GLY A 386 -11.74 -7.93 -0.44
CA GLY A 386 -13.18 -8.09 -0.25
C GLY A 386 -13.89 -6.81 0.24
N PRO A 387 -15.22 -6.73 0.05
CA PRO A 387 -16.03 -5.55 0.38
C PRO A 387 -16.21 -5.29 1.88
N LEU A 388 -15.98 -6.29 2.75
CA LEU A 388 -16.03 -6.13 4.21
C LEU A 388 -14.77 -5.46 4.78
N THR A 389 -13.82 -5.09 3.92
CA THR A 389 -12.67 -4.28 4.29
C THR A 389 -13.13 -2.91 4.77
N ASN A 390 -12.67 -2.53 5.98
CA ASN A 390 -12.95 -1.25 6.61
C ASN A 390 -11.63 -0.62 7.07
N HIS A 391 -11.62 0.25 8.08
CA HIS A 391 -10.43 0.89 8.62
C HIS A 391 -9.68 0.04 9.68
N ASN A 392 -10.34 -0.92 10.32
CA ASN A 392 -9.75 -1.80 11.34
C ASN A 392 -9.22 -3.13 10.77
N GLN A 393 -9.76 -3.61 9.66
CA GLN A 393 -9.37 -4.88 9.05
C GLN A 393 -9.46 -4.88 7.53
N THR A 394 -8.69 -5.76 6.90
CA THR A 394 -8.71 -6.05 5.45
C THR A 394 -9.27 -7.44 5.23
N GLN A 395 -10.30 -7.58 4.39
CA GLN A 395 -10.80 -8.86 3.92
C GLN A 395 -10.04 -9.24 2.65
N CYS A 396 -9.46 -10.43 2.63
CA CYS A 396 -8.70 -10.97 1.52
C CYS A 396 -9.27 -12.32 1.09
N PHE A 397 -9.49 -12.48 -0.20
CA PHE A 397 -9.81 -13.74 -0.84
C PHE A 397 -8.56 -14.26 -1.53
N SER A 398 -8.10 -15.46 -1.14
CA SER A 398 -6.88 -16.08 -1.65
C SER A 398 -7.15 -17.38 -2.38
N THR A 399 -6.38 -17.64 -3.42
CA THR A 399 -6.31 -18.93 -4.12
C THR A 399 -5.28 -19.89 -3.54
N HIS A 400 -4.52 -19.47 -2.53
CA HIS A 400 -3.44 -20.26 -1.93
C HIS A 400 -3.27 -19.97 -0.44
N LEU A 401 -2.45 -20.80 0.23
CA LEU A 401 -2.05 -20.63 1.63
C LEU A 401 -0.59 -20.24 1.71
N THR A 402 -0.33 -19.08 2.32
CA THR A 402 1.01 -18.48 2.51
C THR A 402 0.95 -17.56 3.74
N SER A 403 1.86 -16.58 3.84
CA SER A 403 1.80 -15.49 4.81
C SER A 403 1.32 -14.21 4.13
N PHE A 404 0.28 -13.61 4.69
CA PHE A 404 -0.46 -12.48 4.14
C PHE A 404 -0.32 -11.23 5.00
N ALA A 405 -0.44 -10.06 4.37
CA ALA A 405 -0.59 -8.77 5.03
C ALA A 405 -1.50 -7.85 4.19
N GLY A 406 -2.16 -6.90 4.87
CA GLY A 406 -3.00 -5.89 4.25
C GLY A 406 -2.25 -4.59 3.98
N GLY A 407 -2.39 -4.02 2.78
CA GLY A 407 -2.01 -2.64 2.52
C GLY A 407 -3.10 -1.68 3.01
N PHE A 408 -2.74 -0.49 3.50
CA PHE A 408 -3.72 0.54 3.85
C PHE A 408 -3.16 1.95 3.77
N VAL A 409 -3.84 2.83 3.04
CA VAL A 409 -3.52 4.27 2.98
C VAL A 409 -4.80 5.09 2.89
N VAL A 410 -4.98 6.04 3.80
CA VAL A 410 -6.00 7.09 3.65
C VAL A 410 -5.45 8.17 2.74
N LEU A 411 -6.18 8.46 1.66
CA LEU A 411 -5.73 9.41 0.66
C LEU A 411 -5.98 10.85 1.14
N PRO A 412 -5.08 11.80 0.77
CA PRO A 412 -5.29 13.21 1.06
C PRO A 412 -6.48 13.77 0.29
N GLU A 413 -6.86 15.02 0.59
CA GLU A 413 -7.98 15.68 -0.08
C GLU A 413 -7.82 15.62 -1.62
N PRO A 414 -8.82 15.10 -2.35
CA PRO A 414 -8.77 15.09 -3.80
C PRO A 414 -8.77 16.53 -4.32
N VAL A 415 -7.89 16.83 -5.28
CA VAL A 415 -7.78 18.18 -5.84
C VAL A 415 -9.06 18.54 -6.57
N ASN A 416 -9.73 19.59 -6.12
CA ASN A 416 -10.90 20.14 -6.80
C ASN A 416 -10.46 21.00 -7.99
N TRP A 417 -10.26 20.35 -9.14
CA TRP A 417 -9.83 21.03 -10.36
C TRP A 417 -10.86 22.04 -10.89
N SER A 418 -12.16 21.82 -10.67
CA SER A 418 -13.17 22.81 -11.08
C SER A 418 -13.06 24.10 -10.26
N TYR A 419 -12.78 23.99 -8.96
CA TYR A 419 -12.43 25.14 -8.13
C TYR A 419 -11.14 25.80 -8.62
N VAL A 420 -10.06 25.04 -8.82
CA VAL A 420 -8.77 25.57 -9.29
C VAL A 420 -8.95 26.35 -10.59
N PHE A 421 -9.68 25.82 -11.57
CA PHE A 421 -9.91 26.49 -12.86
C PHE A 421 -10.94 27.62 -12.79
N ALA A 422 -12.01 27.50 -11.99
CA ALA A 422 -12.95 28.60 -11.78
C ALA A 422 -12.30 29.80 -11.06
N HIS A 423 -11.23 29.54 -10.30
CA HIS A 423 -10.43 30.56 -9.62
C HIS A 423 -9.13 30.88 -10.36
N ALA A 424 -8.86 30.26 -11.51
CA ALA A 424 -7.72 30.58 -12.37
C ALA A 424 -7.94 31.86 -13.20
N ASP A 425 -8.94 32.68 -12.87
CA ASP A 425 -9.15 33.97 -13.52
C ASP A 425 -7.96 34.91 -13.23
N PHE A 426 -7.25 35.28 -14.31
CA PHE A 426 -6.15 36.23 -14.30
C PHE A 426 -6.49 37.54 -13.58
N ASN A 427 -7.75 37.98 -13.66
CA ASN A 427 -8.17 39.23 -13.02
C ASN A 427 -8.29 39.12 -11.49
N ARG A 428 -8.56 37.93 -10.97
CA ARG A 428 -8.76 37.71 -9.54
C ARG A 428 -7.45 37.42 -8.80
N ASN A 429 -6.52 36.74 -9.45
CA ASN A 429 -5.26 36.27 -8.86
C ASN A 429 -4.02 36.89 -9.50
N LYS A 430 -4.08 38.20 -9.82
CA LYS A 430 -3.01 38.95 -10.53
C LYS A 430 -1.61 38.77 -9.92
N THR A 431 -1.51 38.73 -8.59
CA THR A 431 -0.22 38.59 -7.89
C THR A 431 0.47 37.27 -8.23
N ILE A 432 -0.25 36.15 -8.23
CA ILE A 432 0.31 34.82 -8.52
C ILE A 432 0.78 34.75 -9.98
N TYR A 433 -0.03 35.25 -10.91
CA TYR A 433 0.36 35.24 -12.32
C TYR A 433 1.55 36.18 -12.59
N LEU A 434 1.59 37.35 -11.95
CA LEU A 434 2.72 38.27 -12.08
C LEU A 434 4.02 37.66 -11.53
N THR A 435 3.98 36.99 -10.38
CA THR A 435 5.17 36.33 -9.82
C THR A 435 5.65 35.20 -10.72
N VAL A 436 4.75 34.34 -11.21
CA VAL A 436 5.11 33.25 -12.14
C VAL A 436 5.72 33.78 -13.43
N ILE A 437 5.14 34.85 -14.02
CA ILE A 437 5.69 35.48 -15.23
C ILE A 437 7.08 36.07 -14.96
N CYS A 438 7.26 36.80 -13.86
CA CYS A 438 8.56 37.39 -13.50
C CYS A 438 9.63 36.32 -13.27
N VAL A 439 9.31 35.26 -12.54
CA VAL A 439 10.22 34.13 -12.31
C VAL A 439 10.56 33.43 -13.62
N SER A 440 9.57 33.21 -14.50
CA SER A 440 9.78 32.59 -15.81
C SER A 440 10.68 33.44 -16.71
N LEU A 441 10.49 34.76 -16.73
CA LEU A 441 11.34 35.69 -17.48
C LEU A 441 12.78 35.70 -16.92
N MET A 442 12.93 35.74 -15.60
CA MET A 442 14.24 35.65 -14.96
C MET A 442 14.95 34.34 -15.33
N TYR A 443 14.23 33.21 -15.29
CA TYR A 443 14.75 31.91 -15.69
C TYR A 443 15.20 31.88 -17.16
N ILE A 444 14.42 32.47 -18.08
CA ILE A 444 14.79 32.57 -19.49
C ILE A 444 16.07 33.40 -19.67
N ILE A 445 16.20 34.54 -18.98
CA ILE A 445 17.40 35.38 -19.02
C ILE A 445 18.62 34.61 -18.51
N LEU A 446 18.49 33.92 -17.38
CA LEU A 446 19.56 33.08 -16.82
C LEU A 446 19.95 31.95 -17.76
N THR A 447 18.98 31.31 -18.42
CA THR A 447 19.22 30.25 -19.40
C THR A 447 19.97 30.77 -20.63
N ILE A 448 19.60 31.95 -21.14
CA ILE A 448 20.31 32.60 -22.25
C ILE A 448 21.75 32.96 -21.83
N TYR A 449 21.93 33.48 -20.61
CA TYR A 449 23.25 33.81 -20.07
C TYR A 449 24.13 32.57 -19.88
N ALA A 450 23.58 31.48 -19.33
CA ALA A 450 24.28 30.21 -19.19
C ALA A 450 24.71 29.67 -20.56
N ARG A 451 23.80 29.61 -21.54
CA ARG A 451 24.12 29.21 -22.93
C ARG A 451 25.21 30.07 -23.56
N TYR A 452 25.22 31.38 -23.29
CA TYR A 452 26.28 32.27 -23.76
C TYR A 452 27.62 31.95 -23.09
N LYS A 453 27.63 31.69 -21.78
CA LYS A 453 28.84 31.30 -21.04
C LYS A 453 29.38 29.96 -21.49
N ASP A 454 28.53 28.96 -21.70
CA ASP A 454 28.94 27.64 -22.23
C ASP A 454 29.63 27.77 -23.58
N LYS A 455 29.09 28.60 -24.50
CA LYS A 455 29.73 28.87 -25.80
C LYS A 455 31.10 29.53 -25.64
N LYS A 456 31.22 30.50 -24.73
CA LYS A 456 32.50 31.17 -24.45
C LYS A 456 33.51 30.25 -23.77
N ASP A 457 33.03 29.25 -23.03
CA ASP A 457 33.89 28.24 -22.43
C ASP A 457 34.41 27.24 -23.46
N LEU A 458 33.57 26.84 -24.43
CA LEU A 458 34.01 26.07 -25.60
C LEU A 458 35.10 26.80 -26.41
N GLU A 459 35.06 28.13 -26.50
CA GLU A 459 36.13 28.92 -27.13
C GLU A 459 37.46 28.88 -26.35
N LYS A 460 37.42 28.61 -25.05
CA LYS A 460 38.61 28.40 -24.21
C LYS A 460 39.13 26.98 -24.26
N LEU A 461 38.38 26.03 -24.83
CA LEU A 461 38.88 24.70 -25.14
C LEU A 461 39.91 24.82 -26.26
N GLY A 462 41.13 25.10 -25.86
CA GLY A 462 42.30 25.17 -26.73
C GLY A 462 43.52 24.71 -25.96
N VAL A 463 44.49 24.17 -26.68
CA VAL A 463 45.79 23.83 -26.11
C VAL A 463 46.48 25.14 -25.77
N THR A 464 46.56 25.48 -24.49
CA THR A 464 47.36 26.63 -24.04
C THR A 464 48.81 26.16 -23.90
N PRO A 465 49.75 26.62 -24.75
CA PRO A 465 51.14 26.25 -24.60
C PRO A 465 51.67 26.82 -23.29
N LEU A 466 52.31 25.96 -22.50
CA LEU A 466 52.99 26.40 -21.28
C LEU A 466 54.22 27.25 -21.66
N PRO A 467 54.62 28.22 -20.81
CA PRO A 467 55.75 29.12 -21.10
C PRO A 467 57.06 28.40 -21.41
N ASP A 468 57.24 27.20 -20.86
CA ASP A 468 58.43 26.36 -21.01
C ASP A 468 58.38 25.42 -22.24
N ASN A 469 57.35 25.51 -23.09
CA ASN A 469 57.24 24.67 -24.28
C ASN A 469 58.15 25.18 -25.41
N HIS A 470 59.27 24.50 -25.65
CA HIS A 470 60.23 24.85 -26.70
C HIS A 470 60.16 23.90 -27.91
N GLN A 471 60.30 24.46 -29.11
CA GLN A 471 60.19 23.70 -30.36
C GLN A 471 61.30 22.64 -30.55
N SER A 472 62.37 22.69 -29.74
CA SER A 472 63.48 21.75 -29.73
C SER A 472 63.29 20.57 -28.78
N ASP A 473 62.20 20.54 -28.02
CA ASP A 473 61.97 19.50 -27.01
C ASP A 473 61.61 18.17 -27.66
N GLU A 474 62.28 17.09 -27.24
CA GLU A 474 62.16 15.76 -27.84
C GLU A 474 60.85 15.05 -27.42
N TYR A 475 60.26 15.47 -26.31
CA TYR A 475 59.04 14.88 -25.74
C TYR A 475 57.98 15.94 -25.50
N VAL A 476 56.77 15.71 -26.04
CA VAL A 476 55.61 16.60 -25.89
C VAL A 476 54.63 15.97 -24.90
N TYR A 477 54.25 16.73 -23.86
CA TYR A 477 53.29 16.29 -22.84
C TYR A 477 51.99 17.10 -22.95
N GLU A 478 50.86 16.40 -22.99
CA GLU A 478 49.53 17.00 -22.87
C GLU A 478 49.05 16.82 -21.42
N ILE A 479 48.74 17.94 -20.75
CA ILE A 479 48.23 17.93 -19.37
C ILE A 479 46.76 18.31 -19.41
N ILE A 480 45.90 17.37 -19.00
CA ILE A 480 44.44 17.58 -18.91
C ILE A 480 44.08 17.73 -17.43
N VAL A 481 43.52 18.89 -17.06
CA VAL A 481 43.07 19.16 -15.68
C VAL A 481 41.55 19.06 -15.64
N PHE A 482 41.02 18.10 -14.88
CA PHE A 482 39.59 18.02 -14.56
C PHE A 482 39.35 18.69 -13.21
N THR A 483 38.57 19.76 -13.18
CA THR A 483 37.94 20.24 -11.96
C THR A 483 36.56 19.58 -11.89
N GLY A 484 36.36 18.76 -10.85
CA GLY A 484 35.19 17.88 -10.68
C GLY A 484 33.84 18.57 -10.75
#